data_AF-A0A8T4AAW4-F1
#
_entry.id   AF-A0A8T4AAW4-F1
#
_cell.length_a   1.000
_cell.length_b   1.000
_cell.length_c   1.000
_cell.angle_alpha   90.00
_cell.angle_beta   90.00
_cell.angle_gamma   90.00
#
_symmetry.space_group_name_H-M   'P 1'
#
loop_
_entity.id
_entity.type
_entity.pdbx_description
1 polymer ?
#
loop_
_entity_poly.entity_id
_entity_poly.type
_entity_poly.pdbx_seq_one_letter_code
_entity_poly.pdbx_strand_id
1 'polypeptide(L)'
;LHTITQLNPKFEPVYYMAASVFPWGTNNTTLSRPFVMQAMIEFPKDWRWAYYLGFNSYWFDHNSELAAHYFEISAMKPHAPPLVTSLALRMHSHAGNIQTGLNFLEDLLQKKNDPKLQAQLLKQYHQLQTEQQLRAIEALLTKLPQRHQDMSDLNHLRQLGYKFPNKLADGGKIQVLKDGSLLSSQEKKRFKLFIPKKRQGVQADAAH
;
A
#
# COMPACT_ATOMS: atom_id res chain seq x y z
N LEU A 1 9.89 31.13 -1.87
CA LEU A 1 10.18 30.03 -0.92
C LEU A 1 11.67 29.83 -0.71
N HIS A 2 12.49 29.74 -1.76
CA HIS A 2 13.92 29.44 -1.65
C HIS A 2 14.71 30.40 -0.73
N THR A 3 14.53 31.71 -0.89
CA THR A 3 15.18 32.72 -0.02
C THR A 3 14.81 32.54 1.46
N ILE A 4 13.56 32.18 1.75
CA ILE A 4 13.09 31.98 3.12
C ILE A 4 13.74 30.73 3.72
N THR A 5 13.80 29.63 2.97
CA THR A 5 14.44 28.39 3.42
C THR A 5 15.97 28.51 3.54
N GLN A 6 16.60 29.41 2.80
CA GLN A 6 18.02 29.72 2.97
C GLN A 6 18.30 30.55 4.23
N LEU A 7 17.43 31.52 4.54
CA LEU A 7 17.57 32.38 5.72
C LEU A 7 17.16 31.66 7.02
N ASN A 8 16.11 30.85 6.97
CA ASN A 8 15.65 30.04 8.09
C ASN A 8 15.20 28.65 7.60
N PRO A 9 16.14 27.69 7.52
CA PRO A 9 15.85 26.31 7.10
C PRO A 9 14.83 25.59 7.97
N LYS A 10 14.55 26.05 9.19
CA LYS A 10 13.56 25.45 10.09
C LYS A 10 12.21 26.16 10.08
N PHE A 11 11.99 27.07 9.14
CA PHE A 11 10.69 27.73 9.00
C PHE A 11 9.64 26.79 8.38
N GLU A 12 9.07 25.93 9.23
CA GLU A 12 8.13 24.86 8.91
C GLU A 12 6.95 25.25 8.00
N PRO A 13 6.31 26.43 8.14
CA PRO A 13 5.15 26.79 7.33
C PRO A 13 5.41 26.78 5.82
N VAL A 14 6.64 27.09 5.39
CA VAL A 14 7.00 27.06 3.96
C VAL A 14 6.95 25.64 3.40
N TYR A 15 7.41 24.65 4.17
CA TYR A 15 7.37 23.26 3.77
C TYR A 15 5.94 22.73 3.73
N TYR A 16 5.08 23.14 4.67
CA TYR A 16 3.66 22.82 4.62
C TYR A 16 2.98 23.36 3.36
N MET A 17 3.24 24.61 3.01
CA MET A 17 2.68 25.20 1.80
C MET A 17 3.14 24.45 0.56
N ALA A 18 4.43 24.12 0.47
CA ALA A 18 4.96 23.30 -0.63
C ALA A 18 4.33 21.91 -0.66
N ALA A 19 4.17 21.24 0.49
CA ALA A 19 3.64 19.89 0.57
C ALA A 19 2.15 19.79 0.22
N SER A 20 1.35 20.78 0.63
CA SER A 20 -0.12 20.69 0.66
C SER A 20 -0.86 21.65 -0.27
N VAL A 21 -0.24 22.72 -0.76
CA VAL A 21 -0.90 23.71 -1.62
C VAL A 21 -0.41 23.59 -3.07
N PHE A 22 0.91 23.53 -3.27
CA PHE A 22 1.50 23.56 -4.60
C PHE A 22 1.04 22.40 -5.51
N PRO A 23 0.94 21.15 -5.02
CA PRO A 23 0.49 20.06 -5.86
C PRO A 23 -0.94 20.22 -6.38
N TRP A 24 -1.81 20.85 -5.61
CA TRP A 24 -3.19 21.13 -6.04
C TRP A 24 -3.25 22.26 -7.06
N GLY A 25 -2.42 23.30 -6.91
CA GLY A 25 -2.37 24.41 -7.85
C GLY A 25 -1.72 24.06 -9.19
N THR A 26 -0.82 23.07 -9.22
CA THR A 26 -0.05 22.68 -10.42
C THR A 26 -0.43 21.31 -10.98
N ASN A 27 -1.25 20.55 -10.24
CA ASN A 27 -1.61 19.16 -10.51
C ASN A 27 -0.39 18.23 -10.70
N ASN A 28 0.78 18.58 -10.13
CA ASN A 28 1.99 17.77 -10.15
C ASN A 28 2.90 18.09 -8.94
N THR A 29 4.00 17.37 -8.77
CA THR A 29 4.90 17.55 -7.61
C THR A 29 6.25 18.18 -7.94
N THR A 30 6.50 18.56 -9.20
CA THR A 30 7.83 19.00 -9.67
C THR A 30 8.37 20.18 -8.86
N LEU A 31 7.51 21.17 -8.56
CA LEU A 31 7.90 22.35 -7.79
C LEU A 31 7.88 22.13 -6.28
N SER A 32 7.07 21.19 -5.77
CA SER A 32 6.92 20.96 -4.34
C SER A 32 7.96 19.98 -3.79
N ARG A 33 8.26 18.92 -4.54
CA ARG A 33 9.09 17.79 -4.08
C ARG A 33 10.44 18.23 -3.51
N PRO A 34 11.22 19.15 -4.12
CA PRO A 34 12.50 19.57 -3.54
C PRO A 34 12.36 20.19 -2.15
N PHE A 35 11.31 20.99 -1.92
CA PHE A 35 11.06 21.59 -0.60
C PHE A 35 10.66 20.54 0.42
N VAL A 36 9.80 19.59 0.06
CA VAL A 36 9.38 18.54 1.00
C VAL A 36 10.53 17.58 1.32
N MET A 37 11.41 17.30 0.34
CA MET A 37 12.66 16.56 0.59
C MET A 37 13.60 17.33 1.53
N GLN A 38 13.75 18.64 1.35
CA GLN A 38 14.49 19.48 2.30
C GLN A 38 13.87 19.38 3.70
N ALA A 39 12.55 19.44 3.83
CA ALA A 39 11.86 19.28 5.12
C ALA A 39 12.19 17.95 5.80
N MET A 40 12.29 16.84 5.04
CA MET A 40 12.72 15.56 5.62
C MET A 40 14.14 15.58 6.18
N ILE A 41 15.03 16.41 5.63
CA ILE A 41 16.40 16.58 6.12
C ILE A 41 16.40 17.46 7.39
N GLU A 42 15.67 18.57 7.35
CA GLU A 42 15.60 19.53 8.48
C GLU A 42 14.83 18.99 9.69
N PHE A 43 13.86 18.10 9.45
CA PHE A 43 12.99 17.49 10.47
C PHE A 43 13.05 15.95 10.39
N PRO A 44 14.20 15.31 10.67
CA PRO A 44 14.43 13.90 10.36
C PRO A 44 13.60 12.91 11.20
N LYS A 45 13.03 13.37 12.32
CA LYS A 45 12.15 12.58 13.20
C LYS A 45 10.67 12.76 12.89
N ASP A 46 10.31 13.73 12.06
CA ASP A 46 8.93 14.04 11.74
C ASP A 46 8.43 13.14 10.62
N TRP A 47 7.42 12.33 10.94
CA TRP A 47 6.81 11.38 10.00
C TRP A 47 6.03 12.08 8.88
N ARG A 48 5.58 13.32 9.09
CA ARG A 48 4.64 14.03 8.21
C ARG A 48 5.25 14.33 6.84
N TRP A 49 6.53 14.66 6.76
CA TRP A 49 7.18 15.03 5.50
C TRP A 49 7.30 13.84 4.54
N ALA A 50 7.70 12.68 5.06
CA ALA A 50 7.69 11.44 4.28
C ALA A 50 6.24 11.03 3.91
N TYR A 51 5.28 11.23 4.81
CA TYR A 51 3.87 11.01 4.49
C TYR A 51 3.39 11.89 3.33
N TYR A 52 3.74 13.18 3.30
CA TYR A 52 3.38 14.08 2.21
C TYR A 52 4.01 13.66 0.89
N LEU A 53 5.27 13.22 0.88
CA LEU A 53 5.88 12.68 -0.33
C LEU A 53 5.13 11.43 -0.80
N GLY A 54 4.80 10.50 0.09
CA GLY A 54 4.04 9.31 -0.25
C GLY A 54 2.65 9.63 -0.81
N PHE A 55 1.92 10.53 -0.15
CA PHE A 55 0.60 10.98 -0.61
C PHE A 55 0.69 11.68 -1.96
N ASN A 56 1.67 12.57 -2.14
CA ASN A 56 1.83 13.33 -3.37
C ASN A 56 2.23 12.44 -4.55
N SER A 57 3.14 11.48 -4.33
CA SER A 57 3.49 10.48 -5.34
C SER A 57 2.31 9.60 -5.73
N TYR A 58 1.51 9.19 -4.76
CA TYR A 58 0.28 8.43 -5.03
C TYR A 58 -0.74 9.25 -5.82
N TRP A 59 -1.00 10.48 -5.35
CA TRP A 59 -2.13 11.26 -5.81
C TRP A 59 -1.87 12.01 -7.10
N PHE A 60 -0.72 12.68 -7.22
CA PHE A 60 -0.41 13.56 -8.35
C PHE A 60 0.51 12.88 -9.36
N ASP A 61 1.50 12.11 -8.90
CA ASP A 61 2.45 11.47 -9.81
C ASP A 61 1.99 10.07 -10.27
N HIS A 62 0.90 9.55 -9.70
CA HIS A 62 0.36 8.20 -9.97
C HIS A 62 1.37 7.06 -9.78
N ASN A 63 2.39 7.30 -8.97
CA ASN A 63 3.46 6.36 -8.73
C ASN A 63 3.23 5.62 -7.40
N SER A 64 2.62 4.44 -7.48
CA SER A 64 2.32 3.61 -6.31
C SER A 64 3.59 3.08 -5.64
N GLU A 65 4.63 2.76 -6.40
CA GLU A 65 5.88 2.24 -5.86
C GLU A 65 6.61 3.31 -5.04
N LEU A 66 6.74 4.52 -5.59
CA LEU A 66 7.34 5.65 -4.88
C LEU A 66 6.48 6.07 -3.67
N ALA A 67 5.16 5.98 -3.79
CA ALA A 67 4.27 6.20 -2.66
C ALA A 67 4.49 5.17 -1.54
N ALA A 68 4.64 3.88 -1.88
CA ALA A 68 4.92 2.82 -0.93
C ALA A 68 6.20 3.14 -0.16
N HIS A 69 7.29 3.43 -0.88
CA HIS A 69 8.59 3.76 -0.31
C HIS A 69 8.53 4.90 0.72
N TYR A 70 7.89 6.01 0.37
CA TYR A 70 7.80 7.15 1.30
C TYR A 70 6.86 6.89 2.47
N PHE A 71 5.79 6.12 2.29
CA PHE A 71 4.96 5.69 3.42
C PHE A 71 5.69 4.74 4.36
N GLU A 72 6.56 3.86 3.86
CA GLU A 72 7.43 3.04 4.71
C GLU A 72 8.36 3.89 5.57
N ILE A 73 9.05 4.85 4.94
CA ILE A 73 9.92 5.79 5.65
C ILE A 73 9.12 6.51 6.74
N SER A 74 7.93 6.98 6.41
CA SER A 74 7.04 7.67 7.35
C SER A 74 6.63 6.77 8.52
N ALA A 75 6.21 5.53 8.27
CA ALA A 75 5.78 4.57 9.29
C ALA A 75 6.91 4.12 10.24
N MET A 76 8.16 4.16 9.78
CA MET A 76 9.33 3.91 10.62
C MET A 76 9.64 5.07 11.58
N LYS A 77 9.12 6.28 11.36
CA LYS A 77 9.38 7.42 12.23
C LYS A 77 8.60 7.33 13.56
N PRO A 78 9.09 8.00 14.63
CA PRO A 78 8.37 8.14 15.89
C PRO A 78 6.99 8.78 15.70
N HIS A 79 6.02 8.35 16.50
CA HIS A 79 4.64 8.88 16.52
C HIS A 79 3.86 8.81 15.19
N ALA A 80 4.38 8.11 14.18
CA ALA A 80 3.67 7.87 12.94
C ALA A 80 2.37 7.09 13.23
N PRO A 81 1.20 7.55 12.75
CA PRO A 81 -0.06 6.89 13.03
C PRO A 81 -0.13 5.52 12.31
N PRO A 82 -0.81 4.51 12.88
CA PRO A 82 -0.91 3.16 12.28
C PRO A 82 -1.47 3.14 10.85
N LEU A 83 -2.26 4.17 10.49
CA LEU A 83 -2.78 4.34 9.13
C LEU A 83 -1.67 4.42 8.07
N VAL A 84 -0.52 5.00 8.40
CA VAL A 84 0.60 5.16 7.43
C VAL A 84 1.13 3.80 7.00
N THR A 85 1.31 2.87 7.94
CA THR A 85 1.65 1.48 7.62
C THR A 85 0.61 0.87 6.70
N SER A 86 -0.69 1.01 7.02
CA SER A 86 -1.77 0.50 6.16
C SER A 86 -1.76 1.09 4.75
N LEU A 87 -1.33 2.34 4.58
CA LEU A 87 -1.18 2.96 3.26
C LEU A 87 -0.01 2.35 2.50
N ALA A 88 1.15 2.17 3.13
CA ALA A 88 2.31 1.51 2.53
C ALA A 88 1.95 0.12 1.99
N LEU A 89 1.27 -0.70 2.79
CA LEU A 89 0.86 -2.06 2.38
C LEU A 89 -0.12 -2.05 1.21
N ARG A 90 -1.05 -1.08 1.17
CA ARG A 90 -1.98 -0.94 0.02
C ARG A 90 -1.24 -0.55 -1.24
N MET A 91 -0.25 0.33 -1.15
CA MET A 91 0.59 0.70 -2.29
C MET A 91 1.37 -0.51 -2.82
N HIS A 92 2.00 -1.29 -1.94
CA HIS A 92 2.70 -2.53 -2.32
C HIS A 92 1.79 -3.56 -2.95
N SER A 93 0.63 -3.81 -2.34
CA SER A 93 -0.39 -4.70 -2.90
C SER A 93 -0.79 -4.26 -4.32
N HIS A 94 -0.97 -2.96 -4.55
CA HIS A 94 -1.36 -2.45 -5.85
C HIS A 94 -0.24 -2.50 -6.89
N ALA A 95 0.99 -2.16 -6.49
CA ALA A 95 2.17 -2.23 -7.36
C ALA A 95 2.58 -3.67 -7.72
N GLY A 96 1.93 -4.69 -7.14
CA GLY A 96 2.30 -6.10 -7.33
C GLY A 96 3.44 -6.56 -6.42
N ASN A 97 3.98 -5.66 -5.59
CA ASN A 97 5.15 -5.87 -4.74
C ASN A 97 4.76 -6.38 -3.33
N ILE A 98 3.88 -7.38 -3.26
CA ILE A 98 3.37 -7.89 -1.97
C ILE A 98 4.50 -8.38 -1.06
N GLN A 99 5.51 -9.06 -1.63
CA GLN A 99 6.64 -9.57 -0.85
C GLN A 99 7.42 -8.43 -0.18
N THR A 100 7.61 -7.30 -0.87
CA THR A 100 8.26 -6.11 -0.28
C THR A 100 7.46 -5.58 0.91
N GLY A 101 6.13 -5.53 0.79
CA GLY A 101 5.26 -5.15 1.91
C GLY A 101 5.31 -6.11 3.10
N LEU A 102 5.47 -7.43 2.88
CA LEU A 102 5.66 -8.42 3.94
C LEU A 102 7.00 -8.22 4.65
N ASN A 103 8.09 -8.08 3.88
CA ASN A 103 9.42 -7.82 4.44
C ASN A 103 9.42 -6.53 5.28
N PHE A 104 8.75 -5.49 4.82
CA PHE A 104 8.58 -4.25 5.57
C PHE A 104 7.87 -4.45 6.92
N LEU A 105 6.84 -5.30 6.97
CA LEU A 105 6.16 -5.62 8.23
C LEU A 105 7.05 -6.42 9.19
N GLU A 106 7.83 -7.37 8.68
CA GLU A 106 8.82 -8.10 9.48
C GLU A 106 9.83 -7.13 10.11
N ASP A 107 10.36 -6.20 9.30
CA ASP A 107 11.23 -5.12 9.74
C ASP A 107 10.60 -4.27 10.85
N LEU A 108 9.32 -3.88 10.69
CA LEU A 108 8.61 -3.10 11.71
C LEU A 108 8.37 -3.89 13.00
N LEU A 109 8.05 -5.19 12.89
CA LEU A 109 7.85 -6.08 14.03
C LEU A 109 9.13 -6.26 14.84
N GLN A 110 10.29 -6.30 14.18
CA GLN A 110 11.60 -6.39 14.85
C GLN A 110 11.99 -5.06 15.53
N LYS A 111 11.62 -3.92 14.94
CA LYS A 111 12.04 -2.58 15.42
C LYS A 111 11.12 -1.99 16.49
N LYS A 112 9.85 -2.40 16.56
CA LYS A 112 8.85 -1.80 17.46
C LYS A 112 8.45 -2.78 18.57
N ASN A 113 8.66 -2.37 19.83
CA ASN A 113 8.47 -3.21 21.02
C ASN A 113 7.13 -3.00 21.75
N ASP A 114 6.25 -2.11 21.27
CA ASP A 114 4.93 -1.93 21.88
C ASP A 114 4.03 -3.14 21.56
N PRO A 115 3.56 -3.90 22.58
CA PRO A 115 2.75 -5.10 22.37
C PRO A 115 1.45 -4.83 21.59
N LYS A 116 0.80 -3.67 21.82
CA LYS A 116 -0.43 -3.33 21.10
C LYS A 116 -0.15 -3.11 19.61
N LEU A 117 0.96 -2.45 19.31
CA LEU A 117 1.40 -2.21 17.95
C LEU A 117 1.85 -3.50 17.27
N GLN A 118 2.59 -4.37 17.96
CA GLN A 118 2.97 -5.69 17.43
C GLN A 118 1.76 -6.53 17.06
N ALA A 119 0.72 -6.57 17.90
CA ALA A 119 -0.52 -7.27 17.57
C ALA A 119 -1.21 -6.70 16.31
N GLN A 120 -1.23 -5.38 16.15
CA GLN A 120 -1.75 -4.73 14.94
C GLN A 120 -0.92 -5.05 13.70
N LEU A 121 0.41 -5.03 13.81
CA LEU A 121 1.34 -5.35 12.72
C LEU A 121 1.24 -6.82 12.31
N LEU A 122 1.16 -7.75 13.27
CA LEU A 122 0.95 -9.18 13.01
C LEU A 122 -0.39 -9.41 12.29
N LYS A 123 -1.44 -8.72 12.71
CA LYS A 123 -2.72 -8.76 12.00
C LYS A 123 -2.56 -8.30 10.56
N GLN A 124 -1.92 -7.16 10.32
CA GLN A 124 -1.67 -6.65 8.97
C GLN A 124 -0.81 -7.61 8.13
N TYR A 125 0.16 -8.27 8.76
CA TYR A 125 1.02 -9.28 8.13
C TYR A 125 0.21 -10.47 7.63
N HIS A 126 -0.62 -11.05 8.50
CA HIS A 126 -1.50 -12.16 8.12
C HIS A 126 -2.51 -11.76 7.03
N GLN A 127 -3.06 -10.55 7.11
CA GLN A 127 -3.96 -10.04 6.07
C GLN A 127 -3.25 -9.90 4.71
N LEU A 128 -2.02 -9.38 4.68
CA LEU A 128 -1.26 -9.22 3.44
C LEU A 128 -0.78 -10.58 2.89
N GLN A 129 -0.41 -11.51 3.77
CA GLN A 129 -0.08 -12.88 3.39
C GLN A 129 -1.30 -13.62 2.82
N THR A 130 -2.49 -13.40 3.40
CA THR A 130 -3.75 -13.88 2.82
C THR A 130 -3.97 -13.31 1.42
N GLU A 131 -3.75 -12.01 1.19
CA GLU A 131 -3.83 -11.41 -0.15
C GLU A 131 -2.86 -12.09 -1.14
N GLN A 132 -1.63 -12.37 -0.72
CA GLN A 132 -0.64 -13.11 -1.53
C GLN A 132 -1.16 -14.50 -1.93
N GLN A 133 -1.69 -15.25 -0.96
CA GLN A 133 -2.26 -16.58 -1.17
C GLN A 133 -3.43 -16.54 -2.15
N LEU A 134 -4.36 -15.60 -1.96
CA LEU A 134 -5.53 -15.46 -2.83
C LEU A 134 -5.12 -15.14 -4.27
N ARG A 135 -4.17 -14.23 -4.48
CA ARG A 135 -3.67 -13.91 -5.83
C ARG A 135 -2.97 -15.09 -6.49
N ALA A 136 -2.19 -15.85 -5.72
CA ALA A 136 -1.54 -17.06 -6.23
C ALA A 136 -2.60 -18.08 -6.71
N ILE A 137 -3.66 -18.29 -5.94
CA ILE A 137 -4.76 -19.19 -6.32
C ILE A 137 -5.51 -18.63 -7.54
N GLU A 138 -5.81 -17.33 -7.58
CA GLU A 138 -6.43 -16.68 -8.75
C GLU A 138 -5.60 -16.86 -10.01
N ALA A 139 -4.26 -16.74 -9.92
CA ALA A 139 -3.36 -16.98 -11.06
C ALA A 139 -3.28 -18.46 -11.49
N LEU A 140 -3.67 -19.40 -10.63
CA LEU A 140 -3.85 -20.80 -11.02
C LEU A 140 -5.21 -21.01 -11.69
N LEU A 141 -6.26 -20.37 -11.17
CA LEU A 141 -7.60 -20.43 -11.75
C LEU A 141 -7.67 -19.88 -13.18
N THR A 142 -6.86 -18.88 -13.53
CA THR A 142 -6.77 -18.37 -14.90
C THR A 142 -6.17 -19.38 -15.90
N LYS A 143 -5.49 -20.42 -15.41
CA LYS A 143 -4.92 -21.49 -16.26
C LYS A 143 -5.92 -22.61 -16.53
N LEU A 144 -7.08 -22.62 -15.86
CA LEU A 144 -8.12 -23.62 -16.11
C LEU A 144 -8.82 -23.35 -17.45
N PRO A 145 -9.02 -24.39 -18.29
CA PRO A 145 -9.66 -24.22 -19.58
C PRO A 145 -11.16 -23.87 -19.48
N GLN A 146 -11.83 -24.28 -18.39
CA GLN A 146 -13.21 -23.94 -18.10
C GLN A 146 -13.32 -23.53 -16.62
N ARG A 147 -14.03 -22.43 -16.36
CA ARG A 147 -14.27 -21.90 -15.02
C ARG A 147 -15.76 -21.87 -14.72
N HIS A 148 -16.13 -22.47 -13.60
CA HIS A 148 -17.49 -22.47 -13.05
C HIS A 148 -17.73 -21.31 -12.07
N GLN A 149 -16.67 -20.57 -11.69
CA GLN A 149 -16.74 -19.42 -10.78
C GLN A 149 -17.30 -19.77 -9.40
N ASP A 150 -17.08 -21.00 -8.95
CA ASP A 150 -17.54 -21.51 -7.66
C ASP A 150 -16.45 -22.37 -6.98
N MET A 151 -16.81 -23.06 -5.90
CA MET A 151 -15.89 -23.93 -5.16
C MET A 151 -15.43 -25.15 -5.98
N SER A 152 -16.11 -25.52 -7.07
CA SER A 152 -15.72 -26.66 -7.90
C SER A 152 -14.40 -26.39 -8.63
N ASP A 153 -14.15 -25.15 -9.05
CA ASP A 153 -12.88 -24.75 -9.68
C ASP A 153 -11.69 -24.98 -8.73
N LEU A 154 -11.87 -24.67 -7.44
CA LEU A 154 -10.84 -24.92 -6.42
C LEU A 154 -10.61 -26.42 -6.20
N ASN A 155 -11.68 -27.23 -6.21
CA ASN A 155 -11.56 -28.68 -6.11
C ASN A 155 -10.83 -29.27 -7.33
N HIS A 156 -11.10 -28.75 -8.53
CA HIS A 156 -10.41 -29.14 -9.76
C HIS A 156 -8.91 -28.82 -9.67
N LEU A 157 -8.53 -27.63 -9.18
CA LEU A 157 -7.11 -27.31 -8.94
C LEU A 157 -6.43 -28.32 -7.99
N ARG A 158 -7.12 -28.77 -6.93
CA ARG A 158 -6.57 -29.80 -6.03
C ARG A 158 -6.40 -31.14 -6.71
N GLN A 159 -7.35 -31.54 -7.56
CA GLN A 159 -7.26 -32.77 -8.34
C GLN A 159 -6.09 -32.74 -9.33
N LEU A 160 -5.78 -31.57 -9.89
CA LEU A 160 -4.60 -31.35 -10.74
C LEU A 160 -3.26 -31.32 -9.96
N GLY A 161 -3.30 -31.48 -8.63
CA GLY A 161 -2.11 -31.55 -7.79
C GLY A 161 -1.61 -30.21 -7.22
N TYR A 162 -2.33 -29.11 -7.48
CA TYR A 162 -1.98 -27.82 -6.86
C TYR A 162 -2.25 -27.84 -5.35
N LYS A 163 -1.26 -27.42 -4.57
CA LYS A 163 -1.34 -27.36 -3.10
C LYS A 163 -1.55 -25.92 -2.65
N PHE A 164 -2.63 -25.68 -1.93
CA PHE A 164 -2.92 -24.42 -1.25
C PHE A 164 -3.69 -24.70 0.05
N PRO A 165 -3.55 -23.85 1.07
CA PRO A 165 -4.05 -24.17 2.40
C PRO A 165 -5.58 -24.09 2.48
N ASN A 166 -6.18 -24.96 3.31
CA ASN A 166 -7.63 -24.93 3.59
C ASN A 166 -8.05 -23.73 4.45
N LYS A 167 -7.13 -23.22 5.27
CA LYS A 167 -7.27 -21.99 6.04
C LYS A 167 -6.22 -21.00 5.58
N LEU A 168 -6.63 -19.76 5.35
CA LEU A 168 -5.76 -18.66 4.96
C LEU A 168 -4.92 -18.18 6.17
N ALA A 169 -3.91 -17.35 5.92
CA ALA A 169 -2.99 -16.87 6.96
C ALA A 169 -3.69 -16.09 8.08
N ASP A 170 -4.81 -15.43 7.78
CA ASP A 170 -5.70 -14.76 8.75
C ASP A 170 -6.63 -15.72 9.53
N GLY A 171 -6.53 -17.03 9.28
CA GLY A 171 -7.39 -18.05 9.88
C GLY A 171 -8.75 -18.22 9.19
N GLY A 172 -9.05 -17.42 8.17
CA GLY A 172 -10.27 -17.50 7.38
C GLY A 172 -10.29 -18.68 6.40
N LYS A 173 -11.46 -18.92 5.82
CA LYS A 173 -11.63 -19.87 4.71
C LYS A 173 -11.73 -19.09 3.40
N ILE A 174 -11.33 -19.74 2.30
CA ILE A 174 -11.52 -19.19 0.96
C ILE A 174 -13.01 -19.17 0.63
N GLN A 175 -13.50 -18.01 0.20
CA GLN A 175 -14.84 -17.80 -0.34
C GLN A 175 -14.72 -17.35 -1.79
N VAL A 176 -15.58 -17.88 -2.67
CA VAL A 176 -15.68 -17.46 -4.06
C VAL A 176 -16.83 -16.47 -4.16
N LEU A 177 -16.56 -15.27 -4.68
CA LEU A 177 -17.55 -14.24 -4.92
C LEU A 177 -18.32 -14.51 -6.22
N LYS A 178 -19.45 -13.81 -6.41
CA LYS A 178 -20.30 -13.97 -7.60
C LYS A 178 -19.60 -13.66 -8.92
N ASP A 179 -18.53 -12.86 -8.89
CA ASP A 179 -17.71 -12.52 -10.06
C ASP A 179 -16.55 -13.52 -10.28
N GLY A 180 -16.48 -14.59 -9.49
CA GLY A 180 -15.41 -15.58 -9.53
C GLY A 180 -14.09 -15.14 -8.89
N SER A 181 -14.05 -13.96 -8.24
CA SER A 181 -12.90 -13.53 -7.43
C SER A 181 -12.93 -14.15 -6.04
N LEU A 182 -11.76 -14.23 -5.39
CA LEU A 182 -11.64 -14.88 -4.08
C LEU A 182 -11.63 -13.86 -2.93
N LEU A 183 -12.18 -14.25 -1.79
CA LEU A 183 -12.15 -13.47 -0.56
C LEU A 183 -11.89 -14.39 0.65
N SER A 184 -11.30 -13.85 1.70
CA SER A 184 -11.24 -14.54 2.99
C SER A 184 -12.53 -14.32 3.77
N SER A 185 -13.04 -15.36 4.43
CA SER A 185 -14.21 -15.24 5.31
C SER A 185 -14.00 -14.29 6.51
N GLN A 186 -12.76 -13.93 6.83
CA GLN A 186 -12.43 -12.97 7.90
C GLN A 186 -12.31 -11.52 7.40
N GLU A 187 -12.19 -11.32 6.09
CA GLU A 187 -11.94 -10.01 5.50
C GLU A 187 -13.17 -9.53 4.73
N LYS A 188 -13.56 -8.26 4.95
CA LYS A 188 -14.69 -7.66 4.24
C LYS A 188 -14.31 -7.16 2.84
N LYS A 189 -13.02 -6.87 2.61
CA LYS A 189 -12.49 -6.28 1.39
C LYS A 189 -11.04 -6.74 1.16
N ARG A 190 -10.65 -6.86 -0.10
CA ARG A 190 -9.25 -7.09 -0.53
C ARG A 190 -8.39 -5.85 -0.29
N PHE A 191 -7.06 -6.01 -0.30
CA PHE A 191 -6.11 -4.87 -0.29
C PHE A 191 -6.15 -4.12 -1.63
N LYS A 192 -7.25 -3.41 -1.90
CA LYS A 192 -7.44 -2.58 -3.09
C LYS A 192 -7.18 -1.11 -2.76
N LEU A 193 -6.60 -0.41 -3.73
CA LEU A 193 -6.44 1.04 -3.71
C LEU A 193 -7.77 1.74 -3.91
N PHE A 194 -7.92 2.92 -3.29
CA PHE A 194 -9.03 3.82 -3.57
C PHE A 194 -8.69 4.74 -4.75
N ILE A 195 -9.10 4.39 -5.95
CA ILE A 195 -8.92 5.25 -7.12
C ILE A 195 -10.20 6.08 -7.34
N PRO A 196 -10.15 7.42 -7.26
CA PRO A 196 -11.30 8.28 -7.55
C PRO A 196 -11.89 8.03 -8.95
N LYS A 197 -13.22 8.09 -9.12
CA LYS A 197 -13.90 7.85 -10.40
C LYS A 197 -13.34 8.67 -11.57
N LYS A 198 -13.00 9.95 -11.33
CA LYS A 198 -12.38 10.85 -12.34
C LYS A 198 -11.03 10.33 -12.87
N ARG A 199 -10.38 9.38 -12.17
CA ARG A 199 -9.10 8.74 -12.54
C ARG A 199 -9.24 7.34 -13.13
N GLN A 200 -10.40 6.69 -12.99
CA GLN A 200 -10.60 5.34 -13.52
C GLN A 200 -10.52 5.30 -15.07
N GLY A 201 -10.88 6.39 -15.75
CA GLY A 201 -10.77 6.50 -17.20
C GLY A 201 -9.35 6.72 -17.73
N VAL A 202 -8.44 7.29 -16.93
CA VAL A 202 -7.05 7.60 -17.37
C VAL A 202 -6.11 6.39 -17.23
N GLN A 203 -6.38 5.49 -16.29
CA GLN A 203 -5.59 4.26 -16.11
C GLN A 203 -5.89 3.18 -17.17
N ALA A 204 -7.05 3.22 -17.82
CA ALA A 204 -7.39 2.29 -18.90
C ALA A 204 -6.52 2.53 -20.15
N ASP A 205 -6.16 3.79 -20.42
CA ASP A 205 -5.39 4.19 -21.60
C ASP A 205 -3.86 3.97 -21.45
N ALA A 206 -3.37 3.69 -20.23
CA ALA A 206 -1.96 3.43 -19.96
C ALA A 206 -1.59 1.93 -19.95
N ALA A 207 -2.55 1.05 -20.24
CA ALA A 207 -2.40 -0.40 -20.26
C ALA A 207 -2.47 -1.01 -21.67
N HIS A 208 -2.09 -0.23 -22.69
CA HIS A 208 -1.97 -0.67 -24.09
C HIS A 208 -0.55 -0.48 -24.60
#